data_AF-A0A8S2LBL1-F1
#
_entry.id   AF-A0A8S2LBL1-F1
#
_cell.length_a   1.000
_cell.length_b   1.000
_cell.length_c   1.000
_cell.angle_alpha   90.00
_cell.angle_beta   90.00
_cell.angle_gamma   90.00
#
_symmetry.space_group_name_H-M   'P 1'
#
loop_
_entity.id
_entity.type
_entity.pdbx_description
1 polymer ?
#
loop_
_entity_poly.entity_id
_entity_poly.type
_entity_poly.pdbx_seq_one_letter_code
_entity_poly.pdbx_strand_id
1 'polypeptide(L)'
;MSTNRRQQSKRKDKRPFQKKNDEIKRTFHAKIGSIKDKQGRDLMEKEDIKKRWREYTEELYKKDTQSIDVNDGSTIELEPDILESEIKWALECKANNKAPGIDEIPAELFKILGDDAVKILLAICQQIWKTQQWPKDWKRSIYIPIPKKGSAKECSNYRTIALISHASKIMLKILQARLERYMARELPD
;
A
#
# COMPACT_ATOMS: atom_id res chain seq x y z
N MET A 1 -45.01 -2.73 36.39
CA MET A 1 -43.64 -2.42 36.84
C MET A 1 -42.68 -3.27 36.01
N SER A 2 -42.17 -2.75 34.89
CA SER A 2 -40.82 -2.14 34.75
C SER A 2 -39.71 -3.16 35.06
N THR A 3 -38.79 -3.53 34.16
CA THR A 3 -38.13 -2.75 33.10
C THR A 3 -37.49 -3.65 32.04
N ASN A 4 -37.63 -3.26 30.77
CA ASN A 4 -36.99 -3.87 29.61
C ASN A 4 -35.66 -3.13 29.33
N ARG A 5 -34.50 -3.81 29.42
CA ARG A 5 -33.17 -3.22 29.28
C ARG A 5 -32.75 -3.21 27.79
N ARG A 6 -33.03 -2.11 27.09
CA ARG A 6 -32.55 -1.85 25.72
C ARG A 6 -31.01 -1.77 25.70
N GLN A 7 -30.35 -2.70 25.01
CA GLN A 7 -28.96 -2.53 24.58
C GLN A 7 -28.90 -1.46 23.49
N GLN A 8 -28.31 -0.30 23.79
CA GLN A 8 -27.96 0.70 22.77
C GLN A 8 -26.55 0.41 22.23
N SER A 9 -26.49 0.01 20.97
CA SER A 9 -25.26 0.00 20.17
C SER A 9 -24.77 1.45 19.99
N LYS A 10 -23.68 1.81 20.66
CA LYS A 10 -23.03 3.13 20.51
C LYS A 10 -22.36 3.20 19.13
N ARG A 11 -23.02 3.83 18.15
CA ARG A 11 -22.40 4.23 16.89
C ARG A 11 -21.22 5.17 17.19
N LYS A 12 -19.98 4.72 16.96
CA LYS A 12 -18.78 5.56 17.08
C LYS A 12 -18.88 6.74 16.10
N ASP A 13 -18.69 7.95 16.60
CA ASP A 13 -18.76 9.20 15.84
C ASP A 13 -17.68 9.21 14.73
N LYS A 14 -18.10 9.31 13.47
CA LYS A 14 -17.21 9.30 12.29
C LYS A 14 -16.62 10.67 11.95
N ARG A 15 -17.11 11.75 12.57
CA ARG A 15 -16.68 13.12 12.34
C ARG A 15 -15.18 13.38 12.59
N PRO A 16 -14.54 12.78 13.61
CA PRO A 16 -13.10 12.98 13.85
C PRO A 16 -12.23 12.38 12.74
N PHE A 17 -12.66 11.26 12.15
CA PHE A 17 -11.94 10.58 11.09
C PHE A 17 -12.01 11.35 9.77
N GLN A 18 -13.20 11.86 9.42
CA GLN A 18 -13.38 12.71 8.23
C GLN A 18 -12.54 13.99 8.36
N LYS A 19 -12.60 14.66 9.52
CA LYS A 19 -11.83 15.88 9.77
C LYS A 19 -10.31 15.64 9.68
N LYS A 20 -9.82 14.50 10.18
CA LYS A 20 -8.40 14.13 10.10
C LYS A 20 -7.98 13.74 8.68
N ASN A 21 -8.86 13.09 7.91
CA ASN A 21 -8.63 12.81 6.50
C ASN A 21 -8.59 14.11 5.68
N ASP A 22 -9.45 15.08 6.00
CA ASP A 22 -9.45 16.42 5.39
C ASP A 22 -8.22 17.24 5.78
N GLU A 23 -7.69 17.09 7.00
CA GLU A 23 -6.43 17.71 7.45
C GLU A 23 -5.20 17.09 6.76
N ILE A 24 -5.18 15.77 6.56
CA ILE A 24 -4.16 15.08 5.76
C ILE A 24 -4.24 15.51 4.28
N LYS A 25 -5.45 15.66 3.73
CA LYS A 25 -5.68 16.23 2.40
C LYS A 25 -5.24 17.70 2.30
N ARG A 26 -5.21 18.44 3.41
CA ARG A 26 -4.80 19.86 3.47
C ARG A 26 -3.29 20.11 3.48
N THR A 27 -2.42 19.10 3.61
CA THR A 27 -0.98 19.34 3.84
C THR A 27 -0.05 18.66 2.82
N PHE A 28 0.17 19.37 1.71
CA PHE A 28 1.47 19.67 1.05
C PHE A 28 1.21 19.90 -0.44
N HIS A 29 0.95 21.15 -0.83
CA HIS A 29 0.99 21.52 -2.24
C HIS A 29 2.45 21.76 -2.62
N ALA A 30 3.17 20.69 -2.96
CA ALA A 30 4.43 20.84 -3.65
C ALA A 30 4.12 21.59 -4.95
N LYS A 31 4.42 22.89 -5.01
CA LYS A 31 4.54 23.57 -6.29
C LYS A 31 5.76 22.95 -6.96
N ILE A 32 5.53 21.88 -7.73
CA ILE A 32 6.50 21.43 -8.71
C ILE A 32 6.72 22.65 -9.60
N GLY A 33 7.93 23.20 -9.57
CA GLY A 33 8.32 24.31 -10.43
C GLY A 33 8.39 23.85 -11.89
N SER A 34 9.32 24.41 -12.65
CA SER A 34 9.58 23.85 -13.98
C SER A 34 10.28 22.49 -13.88
N ILE A 35 9.91 21.56 -14.77
CA ILE A 35 10.63 20.30 -14.98
C ILE A 35 11.13 20.23 -16.42
N LYS A 36 12.34 19.76 -16.62
CA LYS A 36 12.94 19.59 -17.93
C LYS A 36 12.33 18.39 -18.67
N ASP A 37 12.01 18.61 -19.94
CA ASP A 37 11.75 17.53 -20.88
C ASP A 37 13.03 16.74 -21.22
N LYS A 38 12.93 15.73 -22.08
CA LYS A 38 14.09 14.91 -22.50
C LYS A 38 15.13 15.69 -23.31
N GLN A 39 14.72 16.81 -23.90
CA GLN A 39 15.58 17.70 -24.70
C GLN A 39 16.17 18.83 -23.84
N GLY A 40 15.89 18.86 -22.53
CA GLY A 40 16.41 19.84 -21.58
C GLY A 40 15.63 21.15 -21.49
N ARG A 41 14.47 21.26 -22.15
CA ARG A 41 13.58 22.44 -22.13
C ARG A 41 12.70 22.43 -20.89
N ASP A 42 12.50 23.59 -20.28
CA ASP A 42 11.66 23.75 -19.08
C ASP A 42 10.17 23.64 -19.44
N LEU A 43 9.48 22.65 -18.86
CA LEU A 43 8.02 22.49 -18.87
C LEU A 43 7.44 23.19 -17.65
N MET A 44 6.41 24.00 -17.85
CA MET A 44 5.73 24.73 -16.76
C MET A 44 4.25 24.38 -16.64
N GLU A 45 3.64 23.87 -17.72
CA GLU A 45 2.24 23.46 -17.72
C GLU A 45 2.04 22.15 -16.96
N LYS A 46 0.99 22.11 -16.13
CA LYS A 46 0.72 20.98 -15.23
C LYS A 46 0.52 19.67 -15.99
N GLU A 47 -0.15 19.72 -17.12
CA GLU A 47 -0.44 18.57 -17.98
C GLU A 47 0.84 18.02 -18.63
N ASP A 48 1.74 18.91 -19.09
CA ASP A 48 3.03 18.53 -19.66
C ASP A 48 3.97 17.95 -18.60
N ILE A 49 4.02 18.57 -17.41
CA ILE A 49 4.75 18.05 -16.26
C ILE A 49 4.23 16.65 -15.88
N LYS A 50 2.90 16.47 -15.83
CA LYS A 50 2.27 15.17 -15.53
C LYS A 50 2.60 14.13 -16.59
N LYS A 51 2.59 14.51 -17.87
CA LYS A 51 2.99 13.63 -18.98
C LYS A 51 4.47 13.24 -18.86
N ARG A 52 5.34 14.21 -18.60
CA ARG A 52 6.77 13.98 -18.41
C ARG A 52 7.08 13.02 -17.25
N TRP A 53 6.34 13.14 -16.14
CA TRP A 53 6.39 12.20 -15.03
C TRP A 53 5.94 10.79 -15.41
N ARG A 54 4.83 10.68 -16.15
CA ARG A 54 4.34 9.38 -16.62
C ARG A 54 5.41 8.67 -17.44
N GLU A 55 5.93 9.33 -18.47
CA GLU A 55 6.99 8.81 -19.34
C GLU A 55 8.20 8.35 -18.52
N TYR A 56 8.67 9.20 -17.59
CA TYR A 56 9.79 8.85 -16.72
C TYR A 56 9.53 7.59 -15.88
N THR A 57 8.35 7.49 -15.26
CA THR A 57 8.02 6.36 -14.40
C THR A 57 7.84 5.06 -15.18
N GLU A 58 7.29 5.13 -16.40
CA GLU A 58 7.15 3.97 -17.29
C GLU A 58 8.51 3.43 -17.73
N GLU A 59 9.45 4.32 -18.03
CA GLU A 59 10.84 3.96 -18.35
C GLU A 59 11.56 3.39 -17.13
N LEU A 60 11.46 4.06 -15.98
CA LEU A 60 12.17 3.68 -14.75
C LEU A 60 11.73 2.31 -14.22
N TYR A 61 10.44 1.97 -14.35
CA TYR A 61 9.87 0.73 -13.82
C TYR A 61 9.48 -0.27 -14.91
N LYS A 62 10.07 -0.15 -16.09
CA LYS A 62 9.91 -1.14 -17.16
C LYS A 62 10.42 -2.49 -16.64
N LYS A 63 9.55 -3.50 -16.64
CA LYS A 63 9.91 -4.86 -16.18
C LYS A 63 10.74 -5.58 -17.24
N ASP A 64 11.96 -5.96 -16.90
CA ASP A 64 12.63 -7.08 -17.59
C ASP A 64 11.93 -8.36 -17.15
N THR A 65 11.02 -8.83 -17.99
CA THR A 65 10.18 -9.99 -17.68
C THR A 65 10.94 -11.25 -18.08
N GLN A 66 11.95 -11.63 -17.31
CA GLN A 66 12.46 -13.00 -17.38
C GLN A 66 11.50 -13.88 -16.57
N SER A 67 10.74 -14.71 -17.27
CA SER A 67 9.94 -15.76 -16.63
C SER A 67 10.91 -16.73 -15.96
N ILE A 68 10.89 -16.79 -14.63
CA ILE A 68 11.56 -17.86 -13.89
C ILE A 68 10.62 -19.05 -13.96
N ASP A 69 10.97 -20.04 -14.78
CA ASP A 69 10.25 -21.31 -14.86
C ASP A 69 10.73 -22.19 -13.70
N VAL A 70 10.00 -22.16 -12.59
CA VAL A 70 10.33 -22.96 -11.40
C VAL A 70 9.62 -24.30 -11.55
N ASN A 71 10.22 -25.20 -12.33
CA ASN A 71 9.79 -26.59 -12.38
C ASN A 71 10.79 -27.45 -11.60
N ASP A 72 10.70 -27.38 -10.27
CA ASP A 72 11.38 -28.33 -9.39
C ASP A 72 10.34 -29.33 -8.90
N GLY A 73 10.50 -30.61 -9.26
CA GLY A 73 9.60 -31.72 -8.94
C GLY A 73 9.59 -32.12 -7.48
N SER A 74 9.82 -31.18 -6.56
CA SER A 74 9.71 -31.37 -5.12
C SER A 74 8.24 -31.49 -4.71
N THR A 75 7.98 -32.36 -3.73
CA THR A 75 6.64 -32.51 -3.14
C THR A 75 6.31 -31.21 -2.42
N ILE A 76 5.44 -30.38 -3.01
CA ILE A 76 5.05 -29.09 -2.43
C ILE A 76 4.30 -29.39 -1.13
N GLU A 77 4.98 -29.26 0.01
CA GLU A 77 4.31 -29.10 1.29
C GLU A 77 3.52 -27.79 1.20
N LEU A 78 2.21 -27.91 1.00
CA LEU A 78 1.33 -26.76 0.84
C LEU A 78 1.33 -25.97 2.13
N GLU A 79 1.93 -24.78 2.10
CA GLU A 79 1.84 -23.79 3.18
C GLU A 79 0.37 -23.62 3.62
N PRO A 80 0.09 -23.61 4.93
CA PRO A 80 -1.26 -23.44 5.43
C PRO A 80 -1.85 -22.11 4.96
N ASP A 81 -3.19 -22.04 4.98
CA ASP A 81 -3.91 -20.82 4.67
C ASP A 81 -3.45 -19.65 5.57
N ILE A 82 -3.75 -18.42 5.16
CA ILE A 82 -3.43 -17.24 5.97
C ILE A 82 -4.17 -17.35 7.31
N LEU A 83 -3.46 -17.14 8.42
CA LEU A 83 -4.00 -17.26 9.77
C LEU A 83 -4.49 -15.90 10.31
N GLU A 84 -5.49 -15.95 11.18
CA GLU A 84 -5.99 -14.75 11.87
C GLU A 84 -4.89 -14.05 12.69
N SER A 85 -4.02 -14.82 13.33
CA SER A 85 -2.88 -14.31 14.12
C SER A 85 -1.89 -13.53 13.26
N GLU A 86 -1.65 -13.95 12.02
CA GLU A 86 -0.79 -13.25 11.07
C GLU A 86 -1.40 -11.90 10.66
N ILE A 87 -2.73 -11.85 10.47
CA ILE A 87 -3.45 -10.60 10.19
C ILE A 87 -3.37 -9.64 11.37
N LYS A 88 -3.63 -10.12 12.59
CA LYS A 88 -3.54 -9.31 13.82
C LYS A 88 -2.14 -8.72 13.99
N TRP A 89 -1.12 -9.59 13.93
CA TRP A 89 0.28 -9.17 14.01
C TRP A 89 0.64 -8.14 12.93
N ALA A 90 0.29 -8.39 11.67
CA ALA A 90 0.61 -7.49 10.57
C ALA A 90 -0.09 -6.13 10.70
N LEU A 91 -1.32 -6.11 11.22
CA LEU A 91 -2.09 -4.88 11.47
C LEU A 91 -1.52 -4.06 12.62
N GLU A 92 -1.11 -4.69 13.72
CA GLU A 92 -0.43 -4.05 14.85
C GLU A 92 0.87 -3.38 14.40
N CYS A 93 1.62 -4.03 13.51
CA CYS A 93 2.85 -3.48 12.92
C CYS A 93 2.63 -2.24 12.03
N LYS A 94 1.38 -1.85 11.69
CA LYS A 94 1.13 -0.67 10.84
C LYS A 94 1.23 0.62 11.64
N ALA A 95 2.05 1.54 11.15
CA ALA A 95 2.11 2.89 11.70
C ALA A 95 0.84 3.69 11.39
N ASN A 96 0.46 4.58 12.32
CA ASN A 96 -0.62 5.54 12.11
C ASN A 96 -0.13 6.75 11.29
N ASN A 97 -1.07 7.54 10.80
CA ASN A 97 -0.92 8.79 10.05
C ASN A 97 -0.09 8.61 8.77
N LYS A 98 -0.19 7.42 8.15
CA LYS A 98 0.42 7.15 6.84
C LYS A 98 -0.60 7.41 5.75
N ALA A 99 -0.13 7.99 4.64
CA ALA A 99 -0.98 8.31 3.50
C ALA A 99 -1.61 7.03 2.91
N PRO A 100 -2.92 7.04 2.62
CA PRO A 100 -3.61 5.90 2.01
C PRO A 100 -3.16 5.67 0.56
N GLY A 101 -3.47 4.48 0.04
CA GLY A 101 -3.32 4.21 -1.38
C GLY A 101 -4.46 4.81 -2.20
N ILE A 102 -4.63 4.30 -3.42
CA ILE A 102 -5.72 4.70 -4.32
C ILE A 102 -7.12 4.36 -3.81
N ASP A 103 -7.22 3.45 -2.84
CA ASP A 103 -8.48 3.08 -2.17
C ASP A 103 -8.94 4.12 -1.13
N GLU A 104 -8.09 5.11 -0.82
CA GLU A 104 -8.33 6.13 0.20
C GLU A 104 -8.60 5.57 1.61
N ILE A 105 -8.24 4.31 1.87
CA ILE A 105 -8.43 3.67 3.18
C ILE A 105 -7.18 3.83 4.05
N PRO A 106 -7.24 4.62 5.14
CA PRO A 106 -6.12 4.76 6.08
C PRO A 106 -6.05 3.58 7.05
N ALA A 107 -4.86 3.32 7.59
CA ALA A 107 -4.60 2.20 8.49
C ALA A 107 -5.48 2.23 9.75
N GLU A 108 -5.79 3.42 10.25
CA GLU A 108 -6.57 3.67 11.46
C GLU A 108 -7.98 3.12 11.36
N LEU A 109 -8.57 3.06 10.15
CA LEU A 109 -9.89 2.51 9.99
C LEU A 109 -9.92 1.04 10.42
N PHE A 110 -8.92 0.26 10.02
CA PHE A 110 -8.80 -1.14 10.43
C PHE A 110 -8.61 -1.27 11.94
N LYS A 111 -7.80 -0.40 12.56
CA LYS A 111 -7.60 -0.40 14.01
C LYS A 111 -8.86 -0.03 14.80
N ILE A 112 -9.68 0.89 14.28
CA ILE A 112 -10.95 1.29 14.91
C ILE A 112 -12.00 0.18 14.85
N LEU A 113 -12.01 -0.56 13.74
CA LEU A 113 -12.89 -1.71 13.51
C LEU A 113 -12.48 -2.95 14.32
N GLY A 114 -11.19 -3.09 14.67
CA GLY A 114 -10.71 -4.18 15.52
C GLY A 114 -10.94 -5.55 14.87
N ASP A 115 -11.54 -6.49 15.60
CA ASP A 115 -11.77 -7.87 15.15
C ASP A 115 -12.61 -7.95 13.86
N ASP A 116 -13.52 -6.99 13.61
CA ASP A 116 -14.29 -6.97 12.38
C ASP A 116 -13.38 -6.71 11.16
N ALA A 117 -12.40 -5.81 11.29
CA ALA A 117 -11.40 -5.61 10.24
C ALA A 117 -10.54 -6.85 10.05
N VAL A 118 -10.17 -7.53 11.14
CA VAL A 118 -9.39 -8.78 11.06
C VAL A 118 -10.14 -9.84 10.25
N LYS A 119 -11.44 -10.06 10.52
CA LYS A 119 -12.26 -11.02 9.78
C LYS A 119 -12.37 -10.69 8.29
N ILE A 120 -12.60 -9.41 7.97
CA ILE A 120 -12.68 -8.94 6.57
C ILE A 120 -11.35 -9.13 5.85
N LEU A 121 -10.25 -8.71 6.49
CA LEU A 121 -8.90 -8.83 5.91
C LEU A 121 -8.50 -10.29 5.74
N LEU A 122 -8.83 -11.15 6.70
CA LEU A 122 -8.58 -12.59 6.63
C LEU A 122 -9.29 -13.20 5.41
N ALA A 123 -10.59 -12.95 5.24
CA ALA A 123 -11.35 -13.47 4.11
C ALA A 123 -10.74 -13.06 2.76
N ILE A 124 -10.36 -11.78 2.61
CA ILE A 124 -9.72 -11.26 1.40
C ILE A 124 -8.35 -11.92 1.19
N CYS A 125 -7.51 -12.00 2.24
CA CYS A 125 -6.15 -12.55 2.13
C CYS A 125 -6.17 -14.04 1.80
N GLN A 126 -7.07 -14.82 2.40
CA GLN A 126 -7.24 -16.25 2.08
C GLN A 126 -7.77 -16.45 0.66
N GLN A 127 -8.68 -15.58 0.19
CA GLN A 127 -9.13 -15.62 -1.20
C GLN A 127 -7.97 -15.32 -2.16
N ILE A 128 -7.15 -14.31 -1.87
CA ILE A 128 -5.94 -13.99 -2.66
C ILE A 128 -4.97 -15.17 -2.63
N TRP A 129 -4.75 -15.79 -1.47
CA TRP A 129 -3.86 -16.95 -1.30
C TRP A 129 -4.28 -18.12 -2.19
N LYS A 130 -5.58 -18.45 -2.21
CA LYS A 130 -6.14 -19.57 -2.99
C LYS A 130 -6.19 -19.29 -4.49
N THR A 131 -6.63 -18.09 -4.85
CA THR A 131 -6.88 -17.74 -6.27
C THR A 131 -5.65 -17.15 -6.96
N GLN A 132 -4.65 -16.71 -6.19
CA GLN A 132 -3.51 -15.91 -6.64
C GLN A 132 -3.92 -14.59 -7.32
N GLN A 133 -5.18 -14.18 -7.18
CA GLN A 133 -5.73 -12.99 -7.82
C GLN A 133 -5.80 -11.83 -6.84
N TRP A 134 -4.98 -10.82 -7.09
CA TRP A 134 -4.99 -9.57 -6.32
C TRP A 134 -6.14 -8.65 -6.75
N PRO A 135 -6.81 -7.98 -5.79
CA PRO A 135 -7.76 -6.91 -6.09
C PRO A 135 -7.15 -5.84 -6.98
N LYS A 136 -7.95 -5.26 -7.89
CA LYS A 136 -7.48 -4.25 -8.84
C LYS A 136 -6.79 -3.07 -8.14
N ASP A 137 -7.37 -2.60 -7.05
CA ASP A 137 -6.85 -1.45 -6.31
C ASP A 137 -5.53 -1.74 -5.59
N TRP A 138 -5.31 -3.01 -5.19
CA TRP A 138 -4.08 -3.43 -4.53
C TRP A 138 -2.91 -3.57 -5.50
N LYS A 139 -3.19 -3.73 -6.79
CA LYS A 139 -2.21 -3.78 -7.88
C LYS A 139 -1.79 -2.39 -8.39
N ARG A 140 -2.42 -1.32 -7.89
CA ARG A 140 -2.15 0.05 -8.32
C ARG A 140 -1.46 0.84 -7.22
N SER A 141 -0.60 1.76 -7.62
CA SER A 141 0.09 2.69 -6.73
C SER A 141 -0.11 4.14 -7.19
N ILE A 142 -0.11 5.06 -6.24
CA ILE A 142 0.02 6.49 -6.51
C ILE A 142 1.50 6.83 -6.37
N TYR A 143 2.14 7.33 -7.43
CA TYR A 143 3.52 7.79 -7.37
C TYR A 143 3.59 9.24 -6.91
N ILE A 144 4.35 9.48 -5.84
CA ILE A 144 4.64 10.82 -5.33
C ILE A 144 6.14 11.09 -5.56
N PRO A 145 6.50 12.07 -6.41
CA PRO A 145 7.87 12.50 -6.56
C PRO A 145 8.28 13.40 -5.38
N ILE A 146 9.40 13.07 -4.72
CA ILE A 146 9.98 13.85 -3.62
C ILE A 146 11.36 14.35 -4.05
N PRO A 147 11.62 15.67 -4.05
CA PRO A 147 12.89 16.20 -4.51
C PRO A 147 14.05 15.71 -3.63
N LYS A 148 15.15 15.33 -4.26
CA LYS A 148 16.44 15.13 -3.60
C LYS A 148 17.03 16.50 -3.23
N LYS A 149 18.08 16.51 -2.40
CA LYS A 149 18.85 17.74 -2.15
C LYS A 149 19.48 18.22 -3.47
N GLY A 150 19.47 19.53 -3.72
CA GLY A 150 20.02 20.14 -4.94
C GLY A 150 18.94 20.64 -5.89
N SER A 151 19.24 20.68 -7.19
CA SER A 151 18.34 21.20 -8.21
C SER A 151 17.17 20.23 -8.46
N ALA A 152 15.94 20.74 -8.45
CA ALA A 152 14.72 19.93 -8.63
C ALA A 152 14.11 20.11 -10.04
N LYS A 153 14.97 20.30 -11.05
CA LYS A 153 14.56 20.56 -12.44
C LYS A 153 14.42 19.30 -13.30
N GLU A 154 15.03 18.18 -12.94
CA GLU A 154 14.96 16.93 -13.71
C GLU A 154 14.23 15.85 -12.92
N CYS A 155 13.47 14.97 -13.59
CA CYS A 155 12.77 13.88 -12.90
C CYS A 155 13.71 12.95 -12.12
N SER A 156 14.92 12.73 -12.63
CA SER A 156 16.02 11.97 -11.98
C SER A 156 16.44 12.55 -10.62
N ASN A 157 16.20 13.85 -10.39
CA ASN A 157 16.51 14.54 -9.15
C ASN A 157 15.43 14.35 -8.08
N TYR A 158 14.45 13.50 -8.31
CA TYR A 158 13.45 13.12 -7.32
C TYR A 158 13.59 11.64 -6.96
N ARG A 159 13.05 11.29 -5.80
CA ARG A 159 12.76 9.92 -5.39
C ARG A 159 11.26 9.70 -5.56
N THR A 160 10.88 8.66 -6.28
CA THR A 160 9.48 8.25 -6.41
C THR A 160 9.09 7.37 -5.23
N ILE A 161 8.06 7.79 -4.48
CA ILE A 161 7.42 6.95 -3.47
C ILE A 161 6.11 6.40 -4.03
N ALA A 162 5.93 5.09 -3.96
CA ALA A 162 4.68 4.43 -4.30
C ALA A 162 3.78 4.31 -3.06
N LEU A 163 2.62 4.96 -3.10
CA LEU A 163 1.56 4.72 -2.13
C LEU A 163 0.65 3.60 -2.62
N ILE A 164 0.71 2.46 -1.93
CA ILE A 164 -0.19 1.31 -2.13
C ILE A 164 -1.16 1.16 -0.95
N SER A 165 -2.26 0.45 -1.20
CA SER A 165 -3.28 0.11 -0.21
C SER A 165 -2.66 -0.42 1.10
N HIS A 166 -3.20 0.03 2.23
CA HIS A 166 -2.79 -0.48 3.54
C HIS A 166 -3.12 -1.97 3.71
N ALA A 167 -4.24 -2.41 3.15
CA ALA A 167 -4.61 -3.82 3.19
C ALA A 167 -3.69 -4.68 2.31
N SER A 168 -3.27 -4.15 1.15
CA SER A 168 -2.19 -4.77 0.33
C SER A 168 -0.89 -4.92 1.13
N LYS A 169 -0.47 -3.89 1.87
CA LYS A 169 0.72 -3.94 2.74
C LYS A 169 0.61 -4.96 3.88
N ILE A 170 -0.61 -5.29 4.33
CA ILE A 170 -0.82 -6.33 5.34
C ILE A 170 -0.50 -7.69 4.73
N MET A 171 -1.09 -8.02 3.58
CA MET A 171 -0.79 -9.27 2.86
C MET A 171 0.71 -9.39 2.52
N LEU A 172 1.32 -8.33 1.99
CA LEU A 172 2.76 -8.33 1.68
C LEU A 172 3.62 -8.56 2.92
N LYS A 173 3.24 -8.04 4.09
CA LYS A 173 4.00 -8.24 5.33
C LYS A 173 3.92 -9.68 5.82
N ILE A 174 2.78 -10.33 5.64
CA ILE A 174 2.60 -11.76 5.95
C ILE A 174 3.47 -12.61 5.02
N LEU A 175 3.38 -12.36 3.70
CA LEU A 175 4.20 -13.05 2.70
C LEU A 175 5.69 -12.89 2.96
N GLN A 176 6.13 -11.66 3.27
CA GLN A 176 7.51 -11.37 3.63
C GLN A 176 7.95 -12.20 4.84
N ALA A 177 7.15 -12.24 5.90
CA ALA A 177 7.49 -12.97 7.13
C ALA A 177 7.57 -14.49 6.91
N ARG A 178 6.69 -15.04 6.07
CA ARG A 178 6.78 -16.45 5.67
C ARG A 178 8.05 -16.72 4.87
N LEU A 179 8.36 -15.88 3.87
CA LEU A 179 9.56 -16.02 3.03
C LEU A 179 10.85 -15.91 3.85
N GLU A 180 10.92 -14.97 4.80
CA GLU A 180 12.07 -14.80 5.69
C GLU A 180 12.39 -16.09 6.48
N ARG A 181 11.36 -16.87 6.87
CA ARG A 181 11.57 -18.17 7.54
C ARG A 181 12.20 -19.21 6.65
N TYR A 182 11.89 -19.21 5.35
CA TYR A 182 12.51 -20.12 4.38
C TYR A 182 13.95 -19.72 4.11
N MET A 183 14.19 -18.44 3.84
CA MET A 183 15.55 -17.96 3.57
C MET A 183 16.50 -18.24 4.74
N ALA A 184 16.04 -18.07 5.97
CA ALA A 184 16.84 -18.35 7.17
C ALA A 184 17.19 -19.84 7.35
N ARG A 185 16.46 -20.77 6.71
CA ARG A 185 16.79 -22.20 6.72
C ARG A 185 17.82 -22.57 5.66
N GLU A 186 17.68 -22.00 4.47
CA GLU A 186 18.49 -22.35 3.30
C GLU A 186 19.83 -21.58 3.23
N LEU A 187 19.90 -20.39 3.83
CA LEU A 187 21.10 -19.55 3.86
C LEU A 187 21.51 -19.25 5.31
N PRO A 188 22.14 -20.22 6.01
CA PRO A 188 22.81 -19.93 7.29
C PRO A 188 24.00 -18.97 7.08
N ASP A 189 24.29 -18.17 8.11
CA ASP A 189 25.28 -17.07 8.12
C ASP A 189 26.66 -17.40 7.54
#